data_AF-A0A238UEE5-F1
#
_entry.id   AF-A0A238UEE5-F1
#
_cell.length_a   1.000
_cell.length_b   1.000
_cell.length_c   1.000
_cell.angle_alpha   90.00
_cell.angle_beta   90.00
_cell.angle_gamma   90.00
#
_symmetry.space_group_name_H-M   'P 1'
#
loop_
_entity.id
_entity.type
_entity.pdbx_description
1 polymer ?
#
loop_
_entity_poly.entity_id
_entity_poly.type
_entity_poly.pdbx_seq_one_letter_code
_entity_poly.pdbx_strand_id
1 'polypeptide(L)'
;MSLLKKLFSKKEKEQAITSYQDFWDWFLLHEKTFHKVVASGDSNRLSKEFFDVIGPKLDQIKKGVFYLSGMLNDTTADLILTPDGNLKNFYLVEELVAASPKLPNWKFQAFKPNFGFNDSGIEMYNYKFSIENMYFYAENDQEYPDEISITIVHNDLSEENKSEIINGCYIFLDNYLGELKFATLIDVVHFKRKEEATQELVSLDKLDSFLTWREKEFVEKYEGLRRDTENDNYGSFETTLKNGSPFMAIMNTDLLNWDAKASHPWILRLKIPYDGAENNGFPNKDVYQLLNDFEDELMLSLKDEQGYLNIGRETGDNLREVYFACKDYKKPCKVTDQIIENYKGKLEVDYEMYKDKYWKYFNNYIQ
;
A
#
# COMPACT_ATOMS: atom_id res chain seq x y z
N MET A 1 -37.37 -41.83 20.96
CA MET A 1 -36.10 -42.18 20.30
C MET A 1 -35.95 -41.31 19.06
N SER A 2 -35.11 -40.27 19.11
CA SER A 2 -33.69 -40.32 18.73
C SER A 2 -33.41 -40.29 17.21
N LEU A 3 -34.30 -39.68 16.40
CA LEU A 3 -34.01 -39.44 14.97
C LEU A 3 -33.99 -37.95 14.57
N LEU A 4 -34.77 -37.07 15.21
CA LEU A 4 -34.75 -35.63 14.92
C LEU A 4 -33.69 -34.82 15.71
N LYS A 5 -33.16 -35.37 16.81
CA LYS A 5 -32.06 -34.74 17.58
C LYS A 5 -30.66 -34.96 16.99
N LYS A 6 -30.53 -35.80 15.95
CA LYS A 6 -29.27 -36.08 15.27
C LYS A 6 -28.99 -35.21 14.03
N LEU A 7 -29.98 -34.44 13.57
CA LEU A 7 -29.84 -33.55 12.40
C LEU A 7 -29.45 -32.10 12.78
N PHE A 8 -29.48 -31.74 14.07
CA PHE A 8 -29.15 -30.38 14.55
C PHE A 8 -28.08 -30.36 15.65
N SER A 9 -27.24 -31.41 15.73
CA SER A 9 -26.19 -31.52 16.75
C SER A 9 -24.77 -31.66 16.20
N LYS A 10 -24.53 -31.28 14.96
CA LYS A 10 -23.20 -30.82 14.55
C LYS A 10 -23.32 -29.30 14.49
N LYS A 11 -22.66 -28.59 15.41
CA LYS A 11 -21.98 -27.36 15.00
C LYS A 11 -21.12 -27.82 13.83
N GLU A 12 -21.59 -27.61 12.60
CA GLU A 12 -20.69 -27.67 11.45
C GLU A 12 -19.56 -26.74 11.84
N LYS A 13 -18.36 -27.31 11.99
CA LYS A 13 -17.17 -26.47 12.09
C LYS A 13 -17.21 -25.67 10.80
N GLU A 14 -17.52 -24.37 10.90
CA GLU A 14 -17.47 -23.50 9.74
C GLU A 14 -16.15 -23.76 9.04
N GLN A 15 -16.24 -24.05 7.74
CA GLN A 15 -15.08 -24.38 6.94
C GLN A 15 -14.09 -23.20 7.01
N ALA A 16 -12.81 -23.51 7.16
CA ALA A 16 -11.78 -22.48 7.20
C ALA A 16 -11.78 -21.73 5.86
N ILE A 17 -11.61 -20.41 5.92
CA ILE A 17 -11.48 -19.59 4.73
C ILE A 17 -10.02 -19.66 4.27
N THR A 18 -9.77 -20.32 3.14
CA THR A 18 -8.40 -20.52 2.62
C THR A 18 -8.20 -19.90 1.23
N SER A 19 -9.27 -19.41 0.62
CA SER A 19 -9.27 -18.78 -0.69
C SER A 19 -10.30 -17.64 -0.73
N TYR A 20 -10.21 -16.78 -1.76
CA TYR A 20 -11.20 -15.74 -2.01
C TYR A 20 -12.59 -16.35 -2.24
N GLN A 21 -12.66 -17.49 -2.93
CA GLN A 21 -13.92 -18.18 -3.18
C GLN A 21 -14.56 -18.70 -1.89
N ASP A 22 -13.77 -19.25 -0.97
CA ASP A 22 -14.30 -19.70 0.33
C ASP A 22 -14.97 -18.55 1.09
N PHE A 23 -14.36 -17.35 1.07
CA PHE A 23 -14.93 -16.16 1.71
C PHE A 23 -16.26 -15.76 1.07
N TRP A 24 -16.32 -15.72 -0.26
CA TRP A 24 -17.53 -15.33 -0.97
C TRP A 24 -18.65 -16.36 -0.86
N ASP A 25 -18.32 -17.65 -0.89
CA ASP A 25 -19.28 -18.73 -0.65
C ASP A 25 -19.85 -18.63 0.77
N TRP A 26 -19.00 -18.34 1.77
CA TRP A 26 -19.46 -18.04 3.12
C TRP A 26 -20.33 -16.79 3.18
N PHE A 27 -19.95 -15.70 2.50
CA PHE A 27 -20.73 -14.46 2.46
C PHE A 27 -22.13 -14.68 1.87
N LEU A 28 -22.24 -15.48 0.79
CA LEU A 28 -23.51 -15.82 0.14
C LEU A 28 -24.52 -16.48 1.08
N LEU A 29 -24.05 -17.29 2.03
CA LEU A 29 -24.91 -17.93 3.04
C LEU A 29 -25.52 -16.92 4.02
N HIS A 30 -24.88 -15.76 4.20
CA HIS A 30 -25.23 -14.74 5.19
C HIS A 30 -25.79 -13.45 4.59
N GLU A 31 -25.72 -13.27 3.26
CA GLU A 31 -25.98 -12.01 2.56
C GLU A 31 -27.33 -11.36 2.94
N LYS A 32 -28.39 -12.15 3.10
CA LYS A 32 -29.73 -11.63 3.45
C LYS A 32 -29.78 -11.06 4.87
N THR A 33 -29.04 -11.66 5.79
CA THR A 33 -28.95 -11.19 7.17
C THR A 33 -28.11 -9.93 7.21
N PHE A 34 -26.96 -9.94 6.54
CA PHE A 34 -26.09 -8.78 6.41
C PHE A 34 -26.81 -7.59 5.76
N HIS A 35 -27.58 -7.82 4.70
CA HIS A 35 -28.32 -6.77 4.01
C HIS A 35 -29.32 -6.08 4.95
N LYS A 36 -30.05 -6.86 5.76
CA LYS A 36 -30.97 -6.32 6.78
C LYS A 36 -30.26 -5.53 7.89
N VAL A 37 -29.04 -5.92 8.24
CA VAL A 37 -28.22 -5.20 9.23
C VAL A 37 -27.78 -3.86 8.64
N VAL A 38 -27.25 -3.86 7.42
CA VAL A 38 -26.82 -2.63 6.72
C VAL A 38 -28.01 -1.70 6.49
N ALA A 39 -29.14 -2.23 6.02
CA ALA A 39 -30.35 -1.48 5.74
C ALA A 39 -31.02 -0.88 6.99
N SER A 40 -30.70 -1.36 8.20
CA SER A 40 -31.28 -0.76 9.41
C SER A 40 -30.64 0.58 9.80
N GLY A 41 -29.47 0.91 9.25
CA GLY A 41 -28.75 2.15 9.57
C GLY A 41 -28.32 2.28 11.04
N ASP A 42 -28.37 1.20 11.81
CA ASP A 42 -28.01 1.16 13.22
C ASP A 42 -26.52 0.83 13.33
N SER A 43 -25.72 1.81 13.74
CA SER A 43 -24.26 1.67 13.82
C SER A 43 -23.80 0.59 14.80
N ASN A 44 -24.54 0.35 15.89
CA ASN A 44 -24.21 -0.69 16.86
C ASN A 44 -24.53 -2.08 16.31
N ARG A 45 -25.63 -2.23 15.55
CA ARG A 45 -25.92 -3.48 14.83
C ARG A 45 -24.93 -3.72 13.70
N LEU A 46 -24.59 -2.70 12.93
CA LEU A 46 -23.59 -2.79 11.86
C LEU A 46 -22.24 -3.25 12.42
N SER A 47 -21.80 -2.67 13.55
CA SER A 47 -20.59 -3.10 14.23
C SER A 47 -20.66 -4.58 14.66
N LYS A 48 -21.68 -4.97 15.42
CA LYS A 48 -21.70 -6.29 16.08
C LYS A 48 -22.17 -7.45 15.21
N GLU A 49 -23.14 -7.20 14.33
CA GLU A 49 -23.81 -8.23 13.53
C GLU A 49 -23.21 -8.34 12.11
N PHE A 50 -22.39 -7.38 11.68
CA PHE A 50 -21.74 -7.41 10.38
C PHE A 50 -20.22 -7.31 10.48
N PHE A 51 -19.67 -6.20 11.00
CA PHE A 51 -18.23 -5.97 11.06
C PHE A 51 -17.48 -6.99 11.93
N ASP A 52 -17.94 -7.24 13.15
CA ASP A 52 -17.36 -8.25 14.06
C ASP A 52 -17.48 -9.68 13.50
N VAL A 53 -18.32 -9.88 12.48
CA VAL A 53 -18.56 -11.19 11.83
C VAL A 53 -17.69 -11.37 10.59
N ILE A 54 -17.59 -10.36 9.72
CA ILE A 54 -16.80 -10.45 8.47
C ILE A 54 -15.29 -10.29 8.72
N GLY A 55 -14.89 -9.48 9.70
CA GLY A 55 -13.48 -9.18 9.98
C GLY A 55 -12.63 -10.44 10.23
N PRO A 56 -13.03 -11.32 11.17
CA PRO A 56 -12.32 -12.58 11.41
C PRO A 56 -12.29 -13.55 10.21
N LYS A 57 -13.18 -13.39 9.22
CA LYS A 57 -13.16 -14.18 7.98
C LYS A 57 -12.20 -13.60 6.96
N LEU A 58 -12.12 -12.28 6.85
CA LEU A 58 -11.12 -11.59 6.03
C LEU A 58 -9.69 -11.84 6.55
N ASP A 59 -9.50 -11.80 7.87
CA ASP A 59 -8.20 -12.07 8.52
C ASP A 59 -7.66 -13.48 8.28
N GLN A 60 -8.52 -14.45 7.94
CA GLN A 60 -8.10 -15.80 7.56
C GLN A 60 -7.48 -15.84 6.16
N ILE A 61 -7.87 -14.92 5.26
CA ILE A 61 -7.21 -14.74 3.97
C ILE A 61 -5.88 -14.03 4.20
N LYS A 62 -5.94 -12.82 4.76
CA LYS A 62 -4.78 -12.03 5.15
C LYS A 62 -5.25 -10.87 6.04
N LYS A 63 -4.44 -10.55 7.05
CA LYS A 63 -4.66 -9.36 7.88
C LYS A 63 -4.46 -8.07 7.07
N GLY A 64 -5.07 -6.99 7.56
CA GLY A 64 -4.95 -5.66 6.95
C GLY A 64 -5.87 -5.46 5.74
N VAL A 65 -7.01 -6.16 5.73
CA VAL A 65 -8.16 -5.84 4.88
C VAL A 65 -9.24 -5.26 5.79
N PHE A 66 -9.47 -3.96 5.65
CA PHE A 66 -10.51 -3.22 6.34
C PHE A 66 -11.75 -3.09 5.46
N TYR A 67 -12.83 -2.61 6.06
CA TYR A 67 -14.14 -2.64 5.42
C TYR A 67 -15.03 -1.47 5.85
N LEU A 68 -15.81 -0.98 4.89
CA LEU A 68 -16.87 0.01 5.09
C LEU A 68 -18.16 -0.52 4.47
N SER A 69 -19.31 -0.20 5.06
CA SER A 69 -20.58 -0.61 4.50
C SER A 69 -21.71 0.36 4.84
N GLY A 70 -22.66 0.46 3.92
CA GLY A 70 -23.82 1.33 4.01
C GLY A 70 -24.79 1.04 2.87
N MET A 71 -25.96 1.67 2.88
CA MET A 71 -26.87 1.59 1.74
C MET A 71 -26.42 2.56 0.65
N LEU A 72 -26.18 2.05 -0.57
CA LEU A 72 -25.92 2.87 -1.75
C LEU A 72 -27.18 3.58 -2.23
N ASN A 73 -28.32 2.91 -2.06
CA ASN A 73 -29.67 3.40 -2.36
C ASN A 73 -30.68 2.56 -1.56
N ASP A 74 -31.99 2.78 -1.77
CA ASP A 74 -33.07 2.11 -1.03
C ASP A 74 -33.04 0.57 -1.07
N THR A 75 -32.34 -0.03 -2.03
CA THR A 75 -32.35 -1.49 -2.25
C THR A 75 -30.97 -2.14 -2.19
N THR A 76 -29.92 -1.41 -2.54
CA THR A 76 -28.57 -1.96 -2.72
C THR A 76 -27.68 -1.57 -1.55
N ALA A 77 -27.17 -2.57 -0.83
CA ALA A 77 -26.11 -2.40 0.15
C ALA A 77 -24.74 -2.33 -0.55
N ASP A 78 -23.82 -1.58 0.02
CA ASP A 78 -22.44 -1.46 -0.44
C ASP A 78 -21.50 -2.08 0.58
N LEU A 79 -20.49 -2.81 0.11
CA LEU A 79 -19.36 -3.27 0.91
C LEU A 79 -18.08 -2.89 0.17
N ILE A 80 -17.37 -1.93 0.76
CA ILE A 80 -16.07 -1.49 0.31
C ILE A 80 -15.03 -2.25 1.13
N LEU A 81 -14.12 -2.94 0.45
CA LEU A 81 -12.93 -3.53 1.05
C LEU A 81 -11.74 -2.64 0.73
N THR A 82 -10.92 -2.34 1.73
CA THR A 82 -9.83 -1.36 1.62
C THR A 82 -8.61 -1.83 2.43
N PRO A 83 -7.38 -1.69 1.90
CA PRO A 83 -6.16 -1.92 2.65
C PRO A 83 -5.76 -0.72 3.52
N ASP A 84 -6.57 0.34 3.53
CA ASP A 84 -6.35 1.61 4.23
C ASP A 84 -4.99 2.23 3.93
N GLY A 85 -4.71 2.42 2.64
CA GLY A 85 -3.46 3.01 2.14
C GLY A 85 -2.24 2.08 2.19
N ASN A 86 -2.34 0.87 2.78
CA ASN A 86 -1.23 -0.07 2.81
C ASN A 86 -1.03 -0.77 1.45
N LEU A 87 -0.09 -0.25 0.65
CA LEU A 87 0.25 -0.73 -0.69
C LEU A 87 0.53 -2.24 -0.78
N LYS A 88 1.01 -2.87 0.30
CA LYS A 88 1.25 -4.32 0.36
C LYS A 88 -0.02 -5.14 0.09
N ASN A 89 -1.19 -4.60 0.44
CA ASN A 89 -2.47 -5.32 0.36
C ASN A 89 -3.37 -4.84 -0.79
N PHE A 90 -2.91 -3.93 -1.66
CA PHE A 90 -3.73 -3.44 -2.78
C PHE A 90 -4.11 -4.56 -3.75
N TYR A 91 -3.14 -5.39 -4.17
CA TYR A 91 -3.41 -6.51 -5.09
C TYR A 91 -4.44 -7.48 -4.49
N LEU A 92 -4.33 -7.75 -3.18
CA LEU A 92 -5.19 -8.67 -2.47
C LEU A 92 -6.64 -8.19 -2.49
N VAL A 93 -6.87 -6.90 -2.18
CA VAL A 93 -8.21 -6.31 -2.12
C VAL A 93 -8.86 -6.30 -3.51
N GLU A 94 -8.10 -5.97 -4.56
CA GLU A 94 -8.59 -6.04 -5.94
C GLU A 94 -8.99 -7.46 -6.35
N GLU A 95 -8.12 -8.44 -6.09
CA GLU A 95 -8.40 -9.83 -6.45
C GLU A 95 -9.57 -10.40 -5.64
N LEU A 96 -9.66 -10.08 -4.35
CA LEU A 96 -10.76 -10.48 -3.50
C LEU A 96 -12.07 -9.92 -4.05
N VAL A 97 -12.17 -8.63 -4.34
CA VAL A 97 -13.40 -8.05 -4.91
C VAL A 97 -13.68 -8.55 -6.32
N ALA A 98 -12.66 -8.79 -7.15
CA ALA A 98 -12.83 -9.36 -8.48
C ALA A 98 -13.41 -10.79 -8.44
N ALA A 99 -13.15 -11.55 -7.37
CA ALA A 99 -13.74 -12.86 -7.14
C ALA A 99 -15.17 -12.80 -6.57
N SER A 100 -15.73 -11.62 -6.32
CA SER A 100 -17.05 -11.48 -5.69
C SER A 100 -18.20 -11.99 -6.57
N PRO A 101 -19.26 -12.55 -5.95
CA PRO A 101 -20.43 -13.01 -6.67
C PRO A 101 -21.29 -11.81 -7.11
N LYS A 102 -21.97 -11.96 -8.25
CA LYS A 102 -22.97 -10.97 -8.68
C LYS A 102 -24.26 -11.15 -7.89
N LEU A 103 -24.55 -10.21 -6.99
CA LEU A 103 -25.76 -10.20 -6.19
C LEU A 103 -26.60 -8.95 -6.51
N PRO A 104 -27.93 -9.08 -6.70
CA PRO A 104 -28.75 -7.94 -7.14
C PRO A 104 -28.85 -6.82 -6.09
N ASN A 105 -28.73 -7.14 -4.80
CA ASN A 105 -28.89 -6.18 -3.70
C ASN A 105 -27.56 -5.79 -3.05
N TRP A 106 -26.43 -6.16 -3.65
CA TRP A 106 -25.10 -5.83 -3.14
C TRP A 106 -24.21 -5.26 -4.24
N LYS A 107 -23.44 -4.24 -3.86
CA LYS A 107 -22.27 -3.79 -4.60
C LYS A 107 -21.04 -4.09 -3.77
N PHE A 108 -20.04 -4.70 -4.39
CA PHE A 108 -18.73 -4.94 -3.79
C PHE A 108 -17.72 -4.05 -4.50
N GLN A 109 -16.90 -3.34 -3.74
CA GLN A 109 -15.95 -2.39 -4.28
C GLN A 109 -14.58 -2.57 -3.62
N ALA A 110 -13.54 -2.50 -4.45
CA ALA A 110 -12.17 -2.39 -3.97
C ALA A 110 -11.84 -0.90 -3.82
N PHE A 111 -11.23 -0.57 -2.69
CA PHE A 111 -10.80 0.76 -2.30
C PHE A 111 -11.93 1.73 -2.01
N LYS A 112 -11.65 2.71 -1.15
CA LYS A 112 -12.54 3.85 -0.94
C LYS A 112 -12.69 4.61 -2.28
N PRO A 113 -13.90 4.72 -2.85
CA PRO A 113 -14.10 5.47 -4.07
C PRO A 113 -13.85 6.96 -3.82
N ASN A 114 -13.70 7.74 -4.89
CA ASN A 114 -13.87 9.18 -4.78
C ASN A 114 -15.30 9.46 -4.32
N PHE A 115 -15.44 9.93 -3.09
CA PHE A 115 -16.65 10.53 -2.61
C PHE A 115 -16.63 11.98 -3.05
N GLY A 116 -17.33 12.25 -4.15
CA GLY A 116 -17.64 13.61 -4.55
C GLY A 116 -18.40 14.25 -3.39
N PHE A 117 -17.71 15.05 -2.59
CA PHE A 117 -18.38 15.92 -1.67
C PHE A 117 -19.23 16.85 -2.53
N ASN A 118 -20.56 16.74 -2.45
CA ASN A 118 -21.39 17.92 -2.69
C ASN A 118 -20.84 19.05 -1.80
N ASP A 119 -21.10 20.32 -2.11
CA ASP A 119 -20.50 21.55 -1.53
C ASP A 119 -20.31 21.60 0.02
N SER A 120 -20.85 20.64 0.75
CA SER A 120 -20.80 20.43 2.20
C SER A 120 -19.42 20.06 2.77
N GLY A 121 -18.56 19.30 2.08
CA GLY A 121 -17.27 18.83 2.64
C GLY A 121 -17.40 17.91 3.88
N ILE A 122 -16.38 17.87 4.75
CA ILE A 122 -16.43 17.19 6.06
C ILE A 122 -16.22 18.17 7.21
N GLU A 123 -16.79 17.87 8.38
CA GLU A 123 -16.56 18.62 9.61
C GLU A 123 -15.89 17.72 10.65
N MET A 124 -14.76 18.15 11.21
CA MET A 124 -14.01 17.42 12.24
C MET A 124 -13.20 18.39 13.09
N TYR A 125 -13.03 18.09 14.38
CA TYR A 125 -12.31 18.95 15.33
C TYR A 125 -12.83 20.40 15.39
N ASN A 126 -14.12 20.61 15.09
CA ASN A 126 -14.76 21.92 14.93
C ASN A 126 -14.26 22.76 13.72
N TYR A 127 -13.57 22.13 12.77
CA TYR A 127 -13.18 22.73 11.50
C TYR A 127 -13.94 22.09 10.34
N LYS A 128 -14.23 22.90 9.32
CA LYS A 128 -14.78 22.42 8.04
C LYS A 128 -13.62 22.14 7.10
N PHE A 129 -13.69 21.09 6.29
CA PHE A 129 -12.73 20.79 5.23
C PHE A 129 -13.50 20.63 3.93
N SER A 130 -13.23 21.49 2.95
CA SER A 130 -13.97 21.58 1.71
C SER A 130 -13.15 22.24 0.61
N ILE A 131 -13.59 22.11 -0.64
CA ILE A 131 -12.98 22.81 -1.78
C ILE A 131 -13.04 24.35 -1.65
N GLU A 132 -13.88 24.90 -0.77
CA GLU A 132 -14.03 26.35 -0.55
C GLU A 132 -12.93 26.95 0.34
N ASN A 133 -12.39 26.15 1.26
CA ASN A 133 -11.45 26.61 2.29
C ASN A 133 -10.09 25.89 2.26
N MET A 134 -9.93 24.94 1.34
CA MET A 134 -8.67 24.29 1.04
C MET A 134 -8.19 24.64 -0.36
N TYR A 135 -6.89 24.86 -0.48
CA TYR A 135 -6.22 25.22 -1.71
C TYR A 135 -4.94 24.39 -1.85
N PHE A 136 -4.40 24.32 -3.05
CA PHE A 136 -3.11 23.69 -3.28
C PHE A 136 -2.24 24.49 -4.25
N TYR A 137 -0.96 24.20 -4.25
CA TYR A 137 -0.07 24.51 -5.38
C TYR A 137 0.96 23.39 -5.52
N ALA A 138 1.48 23.22 -6.74
CA ALA A 138 2.53 22.24 -7.01
C ALA A 138 3.89 22.83 -6.65
N GLU A 139 4.73 22.07 -5.94
CA GLU A 139 6.13 22.45 -5.76
C GLU A 139 6.92 22.11 -7.03
N ASN A 140 7.78 23.03 -7.46
CA ASN A 140 8.61 22.86 -8.64
C ASN A 140 10.04 22.54 -8.19
N ASP A 141 10.39 21.26 -8.18
CA ASP A 141 11.77 20.81 -7.97
C ASP A 141 12.43 20.52 -9.32
N GLN A 142 13.47 21.27 -9.67
CA GLN A 142 14.20 21.08 -10.92
C GLN A 142 15.05 19.81 -10.93
N GLU A 143 15.45 19.32 -9.76
CA GLU A 143 16.21 18.08 -9.62
C GLU A 143 15.29 16.86 -9.74
N TYR A 144 14.05 16.99 -9.27
CA TYR A 144 13.04 15.93 -9.26
C TYR A 144 11.75 16.30 -10.03
N PRO A 145 11.85 16.65 -11.34
CA PRO A 145 10.74 17.22 -12.10
C PRO A 145 9.56 16.27 -12.35
N ASP A 146 9.73 14.97 -12.12
CA ASP A 146 8.68 13.95 -12.26
C ASP A 146 7.94 13.68 -10.95
N GLU A 147 8.43 14.18 -9.81
CA GLU A 147 7.71 14.11 -8.55
C GLU A 147 6.47 15.01 -8.58
N ILE A 148 5.37 14.49 -8.05
CA ILE A 148 4.15 15.22 -7.79
C ILE A 148 4.20 15.61 -6.32
N SER A 149 4.90 16.71 -6.04
CA SER A 149 4.93 17.36 -4.73
C SER A 149 3.93 18.50 -4.71
N ILE A 150 3.04 18.50 -3.71
CA ILE A 150 2.02 19.53 -3.55
C ILE A 150 2.08 20.12 -2.15
N THR A 151 1.82 21.43 -2.05
CA THR A 151 1.52 22.08 -0.78
C THR A 151 0.02 22.30 -0.66
N ILE A 152 -0.55 21.83 0.43
CA ILE A 152 -1.94 22.07 0.83
C ILE A 152 -1.99 23.25 1.80
N VAL A 153 -2.92 24.15 1.56
CA VAL A 153 -3.19 25.31 2.42
C VAL A 153 -4.64 25.26 2.86
N HIS A 154 -4.85 25.30 4.16
CA HIS A 154 -6.18 25.42 4.77
C HIS A 154 -6.30 26.81 5.40
N ASN A 155 -7.44 27.49 5.19
CA ASN A 155 -7.64 28.87 5.68
C ASN A 155 -7.45 29.02 7.20
N ASP A 156 -7.85 28.00 7.97
CA ASP A 156 -7.76 28.01 9.44
C ASP A 156 -6.44 27.43 10.00
N LEU A 157 -5.47 27.05 9.14
CA LEU A 157 -4.21 26.47 9.63
C LEU A 157 -3.39 27.51 10.41
N SER A 158 -3.06 27.17 11.66
CA SER A 158 -2.14 27.89 12.53
C SER A 158 -1.14 26.91 13.17
N GLU A 159 -0.16 27.42 13.92
CA GLU A 159 0.77 26.54 14.62
C GLU A 159 0.10 25.82 15.81
N GLU A 160 -0.92 26.42 16.42
CA GLU A 160 -1.64 25.85 17.57
C GLU A 160 -2.56 24.68 17.21
N ASN A 161 -3.15 24.69 16.02
CA ASN A 161 -4.12 23.66 15.57
C ASN A 161 -3.58 22.76 14.46
N LYS A 162 -2.26 22.79 14.26
CA LYS A 162 -1.57 22.16 13.14
C LYS A 162 -1.90 20.68 13.00
N SER A 163 -1.94 19.95 14.11
CA SER A 163 -2.20 18.51 14.12
C SER A 163 -3.64 18.20 13.65
N GLU A 164 -4.63 18.92 14.18
CA GLU A 164 -6.04 18.76 13.84
C GLU A 164 -6.33 19.11 12.38
N ILE A 165 -5.80 20.22 11.91
CA ILE A 165 -5.99 20.68 10.52
C ILE A 165 -5.30 19.74 9.54
N ILE A 166 -4.04 19.34 9.80
CA ILE A 166 -3.32 18.42 8.92
C ILE A 166 -4.05 17.08 8.83
N ASN A 167 -4.50 16.53 9.97
CA ASN A 167 -5.25 15.27 9.97
C ASN A 167 -6.56 15.39 9.17
N GLY A 168 -7.32 16.47 9.38
CA GLY A 168 -8.55 16.68 8.60
C GLY A 168 -8.32 16.90 7.12
N CYS A 169 -7.23 17.57 6.73
CA CYS A 169 -6.84 17.68 5.32
C CYS A 169 -6.52 16.31 4.71
N TYR A 170 -5.80 15.43 5.42
CA TYR A 170 -5.51 14.08 4.94
C TYR A 170 -6.79 13.26 4.73
N ILE A 171 -7.70 13.27 5.72
CA ILE A 171 -8.98 12.57 5.60
C ILE A 171 -9.81 13.15 4.46
N PHE A 172 -9.84 14.48 4.31
CA PHE A 172 -10.54 15.11 3.20
C PHE A 172 -9.96 14.66 1.84
N LEU A 173 -8.64 14.69 1.66
CA LEU A 173 -7.99 14.32 0.41
C LEU A 173 -8.18 12.85 0.04
N ASP A 174 -8.10 11.96 1.03
CA ASP A 174 -8.36 10.51 0.85
C ASP A 174 -9.78 10.26 0.34
N ASN A 175 -10.78 10.94 0.91
CA ASN A 175 -12.17 10.82 0.43
C ASN A 175 -12.40 11.53 -0.91
N TYR A 176 -11.81 12.72 -1.10
CA TYR A 176 -12.02 13.56 -2.27
C TYR A 176 -11.38 12.99 -3.54
N LEU A 177 -10.19 12.38 -3.43
CA LEU A 177 -9.52 11.74 -4.56
C LEU A 177 -9.89 10.26 -4.68
N GLY A 178 -10.35 9.66 -3.60
CA GLY A 178 -10.41 8.22 -3.43
C GLY A 178 -9.04 7.63 -3.08
N GLU A 179 -9.06 6.49 -2.42
CA GLU A 179 -7.87 5.87 -1.83
C GLU A 179 -6.78 5.57 -2.87
N LEU A 180 -7.17 5.05 -4.04
CA LEU A 180 -6.20 4.64 -5.06
C LEU A 180 -5.40 5.85 -5.57
N LYS A 181 -6.07 6.93 -5.97
CA LYS A 181 -5.39 8.13 -6.48
C LYS A 181 -4.57 8.80 -5.40
N PHE A 182 -5.13 8.92 -4.20
CA PHE A 182 -4.44 9.53 -3.07
C PHE A 182 -3.14 8.79 -2.72
N ALA A 183 -3.18 7.45 -2.63
CA ALA A 183 -2.03 6.63 -2.26
C ALA A 183 -0.97 6.50 -3.36
N THR A 184 -1.33 6.73 -4.64
CA THR A 184 -0.45 6.39 -5.77
C THR A 184 -0.05 7.55 -6.67
N LEU A 185 -0.76 8.68 -6.68
CA LEU A 185 -0.40 9.79 -7.58
C LEU A 185 0.42 10.86 -6.88
N ILE A 186 0.17 11.14 -5.61
CA ILE A 186 0.89 12.18 -4.88
C ILE A 186 2.13 11.56 -4.24
N ASP A 187 3.30 12.13 -4.52
CA ASP A 187 4.57 11.62 -3.99
C ASP A 187 4.93 12.31 -2.66
N VAL A 188 4.63 13.61 -2.54
CA VAL A 188 4.87 14.40 -1.32
C VAL A 188 3.73 15.37 -1.07
N VAL A 189 3.25 15.42 0.17
CA VAL A 189 2.29 16.42 0.65
C VAL A 189 2.95 17.28 1.71
N HIS A 190 2.96 18.58 1.46
CA HIS A 190 3.34 19.59 2.43
C HIS A 190 2.10 20.34 2.92
N PHE A 191 2.21 20.92 4.12
CA PHE A 191 1.19 21.81 4.66
C PHE A 191 1.85 23.11 5.06
N LYS A 192 1.31 24.23 4.57
CA LYS A 192 1.80 25.57 4.89
C LYS A 192 0.63 26.48 5.23
N ARG A 193 0.87 27.43 6.13
CA ARG A 193 -0.11 28.49 6.39
C ARG A 193 -0.23 29.40 5.18
N LYS A 194 -1.33 30.13 5.09
CA LYS A 194 -1.62 30.99 3.93
C LYS A 194 -0.53 32.05 3.71
N GLU A 195 -0.01 32.61 4.79
CA GLU A 195 1.09 33.59 4.78
C GLU A 195 2.46 33.00 4.40
N GLU A 196 2.61 31.67 4.43
CA GLU A 196 3.83 30.95 4.06
C GLU A 196 3.79 30.42 2.62
N ALA A 197 2.70 30.68 1.88
CA ALA A 197 2.55 30.26 0.50
C ALA A 197 3.61 30.93 -0.40
N THR A 198 4.36 30.12 -1.14
CA THR A 198 5.41 30.58 -2.05
C THR A 198 4.93 30.73 -3.49
N GLN A 199 3.71 30.27 -3.79
CA GLN A 199 3.10 30.30 -5.12
C GLN A 199 1.62 30.69 -5.02
N GLU A 200 1.00 30.94 -6.17
CA GLU A 200 -0.43 31.23 -6.26
C GLU A 200 -1.26 30.02 -5.82
N LEU A 201 -2.26 30.26 -4.97
CA LEU A 201 -3.15 29.23 -4.46
C LEU A 201 -4.17 28.82 -5.52
N VAL A 202 -4.14 27.55 -5.90
CA VAL A 202 -5.09 26.92 -6.83
C VAL A 202 -6.24 26.30 -6.03
N SER A 203 -7.46 26.48 -6.53
CA SER A 203 -8.64 25.85 -5.96
C SER A 203 -8.55 24.32 -6.03
N LEU A 204 -8.97 23.64 -4.96
CA LEU A 204 -8.82 22.20 -4.82
C LEU A 204 -9.67 21.38 -5.81
N ASP A 205 -10.72 21.98 -6.37
CA ASP A 205 -11.52 21.39 -7.46
C ASP A 205 -10.68 21.00 -8.70
N LYS A 206 -9.54 21.65 -8.90
CA LYS A 206 -8.60 21.36 -10.00
C LYS A 206 -7.59 20.26 -9.68
N LEU A 207 -7.51 19.80 -8.42
CA LEU A 207 -6.47 18.87 -7.99
C LEU A 207 -6.54 17.54 -8.76
N ASP A 208 -7.73 16.94 -8.90
CA ASP A 208 -7.87 15.65 -9.59
C ASP A 208 -7.43 15.73 -11.07
N SER A 209 -7.79 16.83 -11.74
CA SER A 209 -7.38 17.10 -13.12
C SER A 209 -5.87 17.33 -13.23
N PHE A 210 -5.28 18.06 -12.29
CA PHE A 210 -3.84 18.26 -12.22
C PHE A 210 -3.08 16.94 -12.04
N LEU A 211 -3.49 16.11 -11.07
CA LEU A 211 -2.86 14.81 -10.82
C LEU A 211 -2.97 13.87 -12.03
N THR A 212 -4.15 13.83 -12.66
CA THR A 212 -4.39 13.02 -13.85
C THR A 212 -3.52 13.47 -15.04
N TRP A 213 -3.35 14.79 -15.21
CA TRP A 213 -2.46 15.33 -16.24
C TRP A 213 -0.99 14.97 -15.97
N ARG A 214 -0.51 15.16 -14.73
CA ARG A 214 0.87 14.83 -14.34
C ARG A 214 1.19 13.34 -14.50
N GLU A 215 0.26 12.48 -14.11
CA GLU A 215 0.41 11.03 -14.30
C GLU A 215 0.47 10.67 -15.79
N LYS A 216 -0.36 11.30 -16.61
CA LYS A 216 -0.33 11.09 -18.06
C LYS A 216 1.02 11.49 -18.67
N GLU A 217 1.55 12.66 -18.32
CA GLU A 217 2.89 13.08 -18.78
C GLU A 217 3.97 12.07 -18.37
N PHE A 218 3.91 11.59 -17.13
CA PHE A 218 4.84 10.62 -16.59
C PHE A 218 4.77 9.28 -17.36
N VAL A 219 3.57 8.75 -17.57
CA VAL A 219 3.36 7.52 -18.34
C VAL A 219 3.87 7.70 -19.77
N GLU A 220 3.50 8.78 -20.46
CA GLU A 220 3.95 9.03 -21.84
C GLU A 220 5.48 9.14 -21.96
N LYS A 221 6.15 9.68 -20.94
CA LYS A 221 7.61 9.83 -20.91
C LYS A 221 8.35 8.50 -20.69
N TYR A 222 7.80 7.61 -19.87
CA TYR A 222 8.51 6.41 -19.40
C TYR A 222 7.93 5.08 -19.89
N GLU A 223 6.77 5.09 -20.56
CA GLU A 223 6.13 3.88 -21.09
C GLU A 223 7.09 3.13 -22.04
N GLY A 224 7.14 1.80 -21.86
CA GLY A 224 7.94 0.92 -22.72
C GLY A 224 9.44 0.88 -22.43
N LEU A 225 9.99 1.76 -21.58
CA LEU A 225 11.41 1.70 -21.20
C LEU A 225 11.72 0.39 -20.47
N ARG A 226 12.79 -0.29 -20.87
CA ARG A 226 13.25 -1.54 -20.26
C ARG A 226 14.73 -1.43 -19.95
N ARG A 227 15.17 -2.17 -18.94
CA ARG A 227 16.57 -2.36 -18.58
C ARG A 227 16.81 -3.84 -18.50
N ASP A 228 17.77 -4.31 -19.29
CA ASP A 228 18.36 -5.65 -19.17
C ASP A 228 19.53 -5.53 -18.19
N THR A 229 19.59 -6.40 -17.18
CA THR A 229 20.56 -6.34 -16.09
C THR A 229 21.54 -7.52 -16.08
N GLU A 230 21.48 -8.41 -17.09
CA GLU A 230 22.28 -9.66 -17.15
C GLU A 230 23.80 -9.42 -17.00
N ASN A 231 24.30 -8.31 -17.55
CA ASN A 231 25.73 -8.00 -17.61
C ASN A 231 26.12 -6.78 -16.76
N ASP A 232 25.27 -6.38 -15.82
CA ASP A 232 25.53 -5.22 -14.97
C ASP A 232 26.62 -5.49 -13.93
N ASN A 233 27.37 -4.45 -13.60
CA ASN A 233 28.40 -4.48 -12.58
C ASN A 233 27.82 -4.22 -11.18
N TYR A 234 28.33 -4.97 -10.20
CA TYR A 234 28.00 -4.80 -8.78
C TYR A 234 29.21 -4.29 -8.00
N GLY A 235 29.01 -3.23 -7.21
CA GLY A 235 29.97 -2.68 -6.28
C GLY A 235 29.80 -3.27 -4.88
N SER A 236 30.92 -3.48 -4.17
CA SER A 236 30.94 -3.88 -2.76
C SER A 236 31.32 -2.68 -1.90
N PHE A 237 30.54 -2.41 -0.86
CA PHE A 237 30.73 -1.31 0.07
C PHE A 237 30.80 -1.86 1.49
N GLU A 238 31.75 -1.38 2.28
CA GLU A 238 31.96 -1.84 3.66
C GLU A 238 32.12 -0.64 4.58
N THR A 239 31.52 -0.71 5.77
CA THR A 239 31.68 0.31 6.81
C THR A 239 31.45 -0.27 8.20
N THR A 240 31.68 0.54 9.23
CA THR A 240 31.33 0.22 10.61
C THR A 240 30.19 1.14 11.06
N LEU A 241 29.12 0.54 11.56
CA LEU A 241 27.95 1.27 12.06
C LEU A 241 28.31 2.03 13.35
N LYS A 242 27.44 2.97 13.75
CA LYS A 242 27.63 3.77 14.97
C LYS A 242 27.73 2.93 16.25
N ASN A 243 27.12 1.76 16.27
CA ASN A 243 27.19 0.81 17.39
C ASN A 243 28.46 -0.07 17.36
N GLY A 244 29.34 0.11 16.38
CA GLY A 244 30.57 -0.66 16.21
C GLY A 244 30.42 -1.95 15.39
N SER A 245 29.18 -2.34 15.02
CA SER A 245 28.94 -3.52 14.19
C SER A 245 29.45 -3.31 12.76
N PRO A 246 30.05 -4.32 12.12
CA PRO A 246 30.41 -4.26 10.71
C PRO A 246 29.15 -4.29 9.83
N PHE A 247 29.27 -3.68 8.65
CA PHE A 247 28.21 -3.57 7.65
C PHE A 247 28.79 -3.74 6.25
N MET A 248 28.08 -4.49 5.41
CA MET A 248 28.42 -4.72 4.01
C MET A 248 27.20 -4.48 3.12
N ALA A 249 27.39 -3.81 1.99
CA ALA A 249 26.41 -3.67 0.94
C ALA A 249 26.96 -4.14 -0.41
N ILE A 250 26.11 -4.78 -1.21
CA ILE A 250 26.39 -5.16 -2.59
C ILE A 250 25.31 -4.50 -3.44
N MET A 251 25.69 -3.53 -4.27
CA MET A 251 24.74 -2.73 -5.06
C MET A 251 25.08 -2.80 -6.55
N ASN A 252 24.07 -2.84 -7.40
CA ASN A 252 24.22 -2.78 -8.85
C ASN A 252 24.58 -1.35 -9.27
N THR A 253 25.85 -1.08 -9.52
CA THR A 253 26.35 0.27 -9.80
C THR A 253 25.92 0.79 -11.15
N ASP A 254 25.68 -0.09 -12.12
CA ASP A 254 25.22 0.32 -13.45
C ASP A 254 23.74 0.75 -13.42
N LEU A 255 22.91 0.09 -12.60
CA LEU A 255 21.55 0.51 -12.29
C LEU A 255 21.54 1.84 -11.52
N LEU A 256 22.39 1.99 -10.51
CA LEU A 256 22.46 3.24 -9.72
C LEU A 256 22.90 4.45 -10.56
N ASN A 257 23.66 4.24 -11.64
CA ASN A 257 24.03 5.29 -12.59
C ASN A 257 23.07 5.42 -13.77
N TRP A 258 21.98 4.66 -13.82
CA TRP A 258 21.02 4.73 -14.90
C TRP A 258 20.18 6.01 -14.81
N ASP A 259 20.00 6.72 -15.93
CA ASP A 259 19.29 8.00 -15.94
C ASP A 259 17.76 7.86 -15.91
N ALA A 260 17.23 6.69 -16.25
CA ALA A 260 15.78 6.46 -16.33
C ALA A 260 15.19 5.81 -15.07
N LYS A 261 15.77 6.07 -13.88
CA LYS A 261 15.29 5.55 -12.58
C LYS A 261 13.79 5.74 -12.36
N ALA A 262 13.30 6.94 -12.71
CA ALA A 262 11.89 7.32 -12.61
C ALA A 262 10.95 6.36 -13.33
N SER A 263 11.39 5.63 -14.35
CA SER A 263 10.57 4.61 -15.01
C SER A 263 10.20 3.41 -14.11
N HIS A 264 10.87 3.23 -12.97
CA HIS A 264 10.66 2.16 -11.99
C HIS A 264 10.52 2.77 -10.59
N PRO A 265 9.42 3.49 -10.32
CA PRO A 265 9.32 4.40 -9.18
C PRO A 265 8.97 3.71 -7.86
N TRP A 266 8.67 2.42 -7.88
CA TRP A 266 8.24 1.67 -6.70
C TRP A 266 9.40 0.88 -6.13
N ILE A 267 9.70 1.06 -4.84
CA ILE A 267 10.75 0.33 -4.15
C ILE A 267 10.12 -0.75 -3.27
N LEU A 268 10.47 -2.00 -3.58
CA LEU A 268 10.30 -3.13 -2.67
C LEU A 268 11.55 -3.24 -1.81
N ARG A 269 11.40 -3.07 -0.50
CA ARG A 269 12.47 -3.24 0.49
C ARG A 269 12.13 -4.41 1.39
N LEU A 270 12.86 -5.52 1.27
CA LEU A 270 12.69 -6.67 2.15
C LEU A 270 13.61 -6.55 3.35
N LYS A 271 13.13 -6.98 4.53
CA LYS A 271 13.83 -6.99 5.81
C LYS A 271 13.80 -8.39 6.37
N ILE A 272 14.97 -9.00 6.49
CA ILE A 272 15.14 -10.39 6.89
C ILE A 272 16.07 -10.43 8.11
N PRO A 273 15.54 -10.32 9.33
CA PRO A 273 16.34 -10.52 10.54
C PRO A 273 16.91 -11.94 10.58
N TYR A 274 18.08 -12.07 11.18
CA TYR A 274 18.74 -13.35 11.44
C TYR A 274 19.54 -13.31 12.74
N ASP A 275 19.95 -14.47 13.26
CA ASP A 275 20.88 -14.51 14.39
C ASP A 275 22.33 -14.42 13.91
N GLY A 276 22.97 -13.28 14.16
CA GLY A 276 24.38 -13.02 13.90
C GLY A 276 25.23 -12.82 15.15
N ALA A 277 24.72 -13.17 16.34
CA ALA A 277 25.38 -12.88 17.61
C ALA A 277 26.78 -13.50 17.71
N GLU A 278 26.97 -14.69 17.13
CA GLU A 278 28.25 -15.42 17.15
C GLU A 278 29.16 -15.06 15.97
N ASN A 279 28.73 -14.17 15.07
CA ASN A 279 29.48 -13.82 13.86
C ASN A 279 29.47 -12.30 13.59
N ASN A 280 29.65 -11.49 14.66
CA ASN A 280 29.75 -10.03 14.60
C ASN A 280 28.59 -9.36 13.83
N GLY A 281 27.36 -9.87 13.97
CA GLY A 281 26.19 -9.33 13.29
C GLY A 281 26.00 -9.80 11.85
N PHE A 282 26.88 -10.68 11.33
CA PHE A 282 26.68 -11.38 10.05
C PHE A 282 26.04 -12.75 10.25
N PRO A 283 25.34 -13.29 9.24
CA PRO A 283 24.75 -14.62 9.34
C PRO A 283 25.85 -15.69 9.32
N ASN A 284 25.58 -16.86 9.90
CA ASN A 284 26.42 -18.04 9.68
C ASN A 284 26.25 -18.57 8.25
N LYS A 285 27.06 -19.56 7.86
CA LYS A 285 27.06 -20.10 6.48
C LYS A 285 25.71 -20.64 6.02
N ASP A 286 25.00 -21.37 6.89
CA ASP A 286 23.74 -22.01 6.53
C ASP A 286 22.63 -20.98 6.36
N VAL A 287 22.56 -20.00 7.27
CA VAL A 287 21.64 -18.87 7.17
C VAL A 287 21.97 -18.01 5.95
N TYR A 288 23.25 -17.75 5.68
CA TYR A 288 23.68 -17.00 4.50
C TYR A 288 23.22 -17.67 3.19
N GLN A 289 23.33 -19.00 3.11
CA GLN A 289 22.82 -19.74 1.95
C GLN A 289 21.29 -19.62 1.84
N LEU A 290 20.57 -19.77 2.96
CA LEU A 290 19.11 -19.64 2.98
C LEU A 290 18.63 -18.24 2.55
N LEU A 291 19.36 -17.19 2.95
CA LEU A 291 19.09 -15.81 2.50
C LEU A 291 19.32 -15.64 1.00
N ASN A 292 20.35 -16.27 0.43
CA ASN A 292 20.59 -16.25 -1.02
C ASN A 292 19.52 -17.01 -1.77
N ASP A 293 19.13 -18.22 -1.31
CA ASP A 293 18.09 -19.03 -1.96
C ASP A 293 16.75 -18.25 -2.03
N PHE A 294 16.41 -17.52 -0.96
CA PHE A 294 15.23 -16.65 -0.92
C PHE A 294 15.32 -15.49 -1.93
N GLU A 295 16.47 -14.82 -2.00
CA GLU A 295 16.71 -13.73 -2.97
C GLU A 295 16.68 -14.24 -4.42
N ASP A 296 17.28 -15.40 -4.69
CA ASP A 296 17.29 -16.03 -6.01
C ASP A 296 15.87 -16.40 -6.46
N GLU A 297 15.02 -16.93 -5.57
CA GLU A 297 13.61 -17.23 -5.87
C GLU A 297 12.80 -15.96 -6.20
N LEU A 298 13.09 -14.85 -5.51
CA LEU A 298 12.52 -13.55 -5.85
C LEU A 298 12.95 -13.09 -7.24
N MET A 299 14.25 -13.13 -7.55
CA MET A 299 14.77 -12.71 -8.86
C MET A 299 14.23 -13.57 -10.02
N LEU A 300 14.01 -14.87 -9.81
CA LEU A 300 13.38 -15.73 -10.81
C LEU A 300 11.93 -15.34 -11.11
N SER A 301 11.22 -14.81 -10.11
CA SER A 301 9.81 -14.43 -10.19
C SER A 301 9.60 -12.95 -10.59
N LEU A 302 10.55 -12.10 -10.21
CA LEU A 302 10.60 -10.65 -10.44
C LEU A 302 11.74 -10.33 -11.40
N LYS A 303 11.47 -10.56 -12.68
CA LYS A 303 12.46 -10.37 -13.75
C LYS A 303 12.57 -8.93 -14.22
N ASP A 304 13.78 -8.53 -14.59
CA ASP A 304 14.11 -7.24 -15.20
C ASP A 304 13.39 -7.00 -16.53
N GLU A 305 13.25 -8.03 -17.37
CA GLU A 305 12.51 -7.98 -18.65
C GLU A 305 11.04 -7.55 -18.46
N GLN A 306 10.50 -7.76 -17.25
CA GLN A 306 9.15 -7.41 -16.82
C GLN A 306 9.10 -6.11 -16.02
N GLY A 307 10.25 -5.50 -15.72
CA GLY A 307 10.35 -4.22 -15.00
C GLY A 307 10.54 -4.36 -13.49
N TYR A 308 11.22 -5.41 -13.03
CA TYR A 308 11.62 -5.57 -11.63
C TYR A 308 13.14 -5.72 -11.56
N LEU A 309 13.81 -4.70 -11.03
CA LEU A 309 15.25 -4.55 -11.09
C LEU A 309 15.83 -4.78 -9.69
N ASN A 310 16.67 -5.79 -9.50
CA ASN A 310 17.40 -5.99 -8.25
C ASN A 310 18.45 -4.89 -8.11
N ILE A 311 18.22 -3.95 -7.19
CA ILE A 311 19.14 -2.85 -6.90
C ILE A 311 20.34 -3.37 -6.11
N GLY A 312 20.09 -4.30 -5.19
CA GLY A 312 21.13 -4.90 -4.38
C GLY A 312 20.65 -5.18 -2.97
N ARG A 313 21.60 -5.32 -2.06
CA ARG A 313 21.37 -5.81 -0.71
C ARG A 313 22.36 -5.27 0.29
N GLU A 314 21.92 -5.17 1.53
CA GLU A 314 22.69 -4.73 2.69
C GLU A 314 22.69 -5.83 3.75
N THR A 315 23.77 -5.96 4.51
CA THR A 315 23.93 -6.99 5.53
C THR A 315 24.81 -6.50 6.65
N GLY A 316 24.29 -6.58 7.86
CA GLY A 316 24.97 -6.18 9.07
C GLY A 316 23.96 -6.06 10.20
N ASP A 317 24.47 -6.01 11.43
CA ASP A 317 23.65 -5.77 12.63
C ASP A 317 22.45 -6.73 12.77
N ASN A 318 22.64 -8.01 12.42
CA ASN A 318 21.61 -9.06 12.49
C ASN A 318 20.44 -8.87 11.50
N LEU A 319 20.64 -8.11 10.43
CA LEU A 319 19.63 -7.83 9.41
C LEU A 319 20.20 -7.93 7.99
N ARG A 320 19.45 -8.59 7.11
CA ARG A 320 19.62 -8.51 5.65
C ARG A 320 18.50 -7.65 5.10
N GLU A 321 18.86 -6.65 4.30
CA GLU A 321 17.90 -5.90 3.50
C GLU A 321 18.13 -6.16 2.01
N VAL A 322 17.07 -6.35 1.24
CA VAL A 322 17.14 -6.57 -0.22
C VAL A 322 16.21 -5.56 -0.90
N TYR A 323 16.66 -5.00 -2.01
CA TYR A 323 16.00 -3.87 -2.66
C TYR A 323 15.72 -4.17 -4.13
N PHE A 324 14.46 -3.97 -4.54
CA PHE A 324 14.06 -3.97 -5.95
C PHE A 324 13.41 -2.64 -6.33
N ALA A 325 13.76 -2.12 -7.50
CA ALA A 325 13.03 -1.06 -8.16
C ALA A 325 12.06 -1.64 -9.18
N CYS A 326 10.79 -1.26 -9.08
CA CYS A 326 9.67 -1.90 -9.75
C CYS A 326 8.87 -0.89 -10.57
N LYS A 327 8.37 -1.30 -11.74
CA LYS A 327 7.44 -0.49 -12.55
C LYS A 327 6.04 -0.38 -11.95
N ASP A 328 5.62 -1.43 -11.26
CA ASP A 328 4.35 -1.49 -10.53
C ASP A 328 4.58 -1.97 -9.10
N TYR A 329 3.57 -1.80 -8.25
CA TYR A 329 3.63 -2.19 -6.84
C TYR A 329 2.81 -3.46 -6.54
N LYS A 330 1.91 -3.89 -7.43
CA LYS A 330 0.94 -4.95 -7.13
C LYS A 330 1.55 -6.34 -7.27
N LYS A 331 2.22 -6.59 -8.40
CA LYS A 331 2.88 -7.87 -8.65
C LYS A 331 4.03 -8.15 -7.68
N PRO A 332 4.95 -7.21 -7.37
CA PRO A 332 6.01 -7.48 -6.41
C PRO A 332 5.46 -7.80 -5.01
N CYS A 333 4.43 -7.12 -4.52
CA CYS A 333 3.78 -7.46 -3.26
C CYS A 333 3.21 -8.88 -3.28
N LYS A 334 2.43 -9.22 -4.33
CA LYS A 334 1.84 -10.56 -4.49
C LYS A 334 2.88 -11.68 -4.50
N VAL A 335 3.92 -11.53 -5.32
CA VAL A 335 5.00 -12.52 -5.45
C VAL A 335 5.74 -12.65 -4.14
N THR A 336 6.04 -11.54 -3.47
CA THR A 336 6.72 -11.53 -2.18
C THR A 336 5.90 -12.26 -1.12
N ASP A 337 4.60 -12.01 -1.01
CA ASP A 337 3.73 -12.72 -0.05
C ASP A 337 3.70 -14.24 -0.32
N GLN A 338 3.68 -14.65 -1.60
CA GLN A 338 3.71 -16.07 -1.97
C GLN A 338 5.03 -16.74 -1.57
N ILE A 339 6.16 -16.09 -1.84
CA ILE A 339 7.47 -16.62 -1.50
C ILE A 339 7.65 -16.63 0.02
N ILE A 340 7.24 -15.60 0.76
CA ILE A 340 7.33 -15.57 2.22
C ILE A 340 6.63 -16.78 2.85
N GLU A 341 5.46 -17.19 2.34
CA GLU A 341 4.76 -18.37 2.85
C GLU A 341 5.56 -19.67 2.61
N ASN A 342 6.34 -19.79 1.52
CA ASN A 342 7.22 -20.94 1.27
C ASN A 342 8.39 -21.04 2.27
N TYR A 343 8.80 -19.92 2.88
CA TYR A 343 9.89 -19.83 3.86
C TYR A 343 9.42 -19.73 5.30
N LYS A 344 8.11 -19.87 5.54
CA LYS A 344 7.53 -19.80 6.88
C LYS A 344 8.17 -20.81 7.83
N GLY A 345 8.63 -20.32 8.97
CA GLY A 345 9.34 -21.12 9.97
C GLY A 345 10.82 -21.37 9.65
N LYS A 346 11.34 -20.84 8.53
CA LYS A 346 12.76 -20.85 8.17
C LYS A 346 13.37 -19.45 8.20
N LEU A 347 12.65 -18.47 7.64
CA LEU A 347 12.99 -17.05 7.69
C LEU A 347 11.81 -16.26 8.23
N GLU A 348 12.12 -15.22 9.01
CA GLU A 348 11.18 -14.14 9.29
C GLU A 348 11.44 -13.04 8.28
N VAL A 349 10.44 -12.68 7.49
CA VAL A 349 10.56 -11.68 6.44
C VAL A 349 9.43 -10.67 6.60
N ASP A 350 9.78 -9.40 6.71
CA ASP A 350 8.88 -8.28 6.45
C ASP A 350 9.34 -7.56 5.18
N TYR A 351 8.48 -6.78 4.56
CA TYR A 351 8.87 -5.96 3.42
C TYR A 351 8.09 -4.66 3.38
N GLU A 352 8.66 -3.59 2.86
CA GLU A 352 7.98 -2.33 2.59
C GLU A 352 7.80 -2.17 1.08
N MET A 353 6.70 -1.55 0.67
CA MET A 353 6.47 -1.09 -0.69
C MET A 353 6.14 0.39 -0.63
N TYR A 354 6.99 1.22 -1.22
CA TYR A 354 6.85 2.67 -1.22
C TYR A 354 7.29 3.26 -2.55
N LYS A 355 6.92 4.52 -2.79
CA LYS A 355 7.33 5.22 -4.00
C LYS A 355 8.55 6.09 -3.74
N ASP A 356 9.54 5.96 -4.61
CA ASP A 356 10.73 6.80 -4.69
C ASP A 356 11.16 6.85 -6.16
N LYS A 357 10.68 7.85 -6.91
CA LYS A 357 10.94 7.97 -8.36
C LYS A 357 12.42 8.09 -8.69
N TYR A 358 13.23 8.63 -7.77
CA TYR A 358 14.63 8.93 -8.05
C TYR A 358 15.60 8.03 -7.30
N TRP A 359 15.08 7.04 -6.57
CA TRP A 359 15.88 6.09 -5.80
C TRP A 359 16.81 6.82 -4.82
N LYS A 360 16.31 7.89 -4.21
CA LYS A 360 17.07 8.84 -3.36
C LYS A 360 17.81 8.14 -2.22
N TYR A 361 17.23 7.08 -1.67
CA TYR A 361 17.89 6.28 -0.62
C TYR A 361 19.28 5.78 -1.05
N PHE A 362 19.44 5.42 -2.33
CA PHE A 362 20.64 4.79 -2.84
C PHE A 362 21.73 5.78 -3.30
N ASN A 363 21.48 7.09 -3.21
CA ASN A 363 22.48 8.12 -3.53
C ASN A 363 23.75 8.00 -2.67
N ASN A 364 23.66 7.40 -1.48
CA ASN A 364 24.82 7.11 -0.64
C ASN A 364 25.80 6.09 -1.25
N TYR A 365 25.37 5.35 -2.28
CA TYR A 365 26.15 4.32 -2.98
C TYR A 365 26.60 4.76 -4.37
N ILE A 366 26.25 5.99 -4.79
CA ILE A 366 26.71 6.61 -6.03
C ILE A 366 27.98 7.40 -5.67
N GLN A 367 29.09 7.08 -6.34
CA GLN A 367 30.39 7.73 -6.13
C GLN A 367 30.63 8.88 -7.09
#